data_AF-A0A7W1IJD4-F1
#
_entry.id   AF-A0A7W1IJD4-F1
#
_cell.length_a   1.000
_cell.length_b   1.000
_cell.length_c   1.000
_cell.angle_alpha   90.00
_cell.angle_beta   90.00
_cell.angle_gamma   90.00
#
_symmetry.space_group_name_H-M   'P 1'
#
loop_
_entity.id
_entity.type
_entity.pdbx_description
1 polymer ?
#
loop_
_entity_poly.entity_id
_entity_poly.type
_entity_poly.pdbx_seq_one_letter_code
_entity_poly.pdbx_strand_id
1 'polypeptide(L)' 'MPVPKKRRTSSTRGQRRSHDSLKPLQLMYEKNSKLNLPRRLHKAATLGVVRTRRSI' A
#
# COMPACT_ATOMS: atom_id res chain seq x y z
N MET A 1 -1.82 33.35 16.59
CA MET A 1 -2.28 32.04 16.07
C MET A 1 -2.66 31.14 17.24
N PRO A 2 -3.74 30.35 17.15
CA PRO A 2 -4.10 29.42 18.22
C PRO A 2 -3.10 28.26 18.27
N VAL A 3 -2.63 27.92 19.48
CA VAL A 3 -1.70 26.81 19.73
C VAL A 3 -2.28 25.83 20.75
N PRO A 4 -1.89 24.54 20.71
CA PRO A 4 -2.36 23.57 21.69
C PRO A 4 -1.87 23.91 23.10
N LYS A 5 -2.80 24.13 24.03
CA LYS A 5 -2.48 24.45 25.43
C LYS A 5 -2.02 23.22 26.25
N LYS A 6 -2.40 22.01 25.84
CA LYS A 6 -2.14 20.75 26.58
C LYS A 6 -1.56 19.68 25.67
N ARG A 7 -0.76 18.79 26.25
CA ARG A 7 -0.27 17.57 25.57
C ARG A 7 -1.44 16.62 25.31
N ARG A 8 -1.42 15.96 24.14
CA ARG A 8 -2.36 14.86 23.83
C ARG A 8 -1.94 13.59 24.55
N THR A 9 -2.88 12.87 25.12
CA THR A 9 -2.64 11.55 25.72
C THR A 9 -2.28 10.52 24.64
N SER A 10 -1.63 9.44 25.05
CA SER A 10 -1.29 8.32 24.14
C SER A 10 -2.54 7.71 23.50
N SER A 11 -3.63 7.58 24.27
CA SER A 11 -4.91 7.04 23.80
C SER A 11 -5.51 7.88 22.66
N THR A 12 -5.72 9.18 22.85
CA THR A 12 -6.30 10.06 21.81
C THR A 12 -5.40 10.15 20.58
N ARG A 13 -4.09 10.04 20.75
CA ARG A 13 -3.15 9.98 19.62
C ARG A 13 -3.25 8.65 18.86
N GLY A 14 -3.40 7.54 19.58
CA GLY A 14 -3.53 6.20 19.01
C GLY A 14 -4.80 6.05 18.18
N GLN A 15 -5.95 6.44 18.73
CA GLN A 15 -7.24 6.42 18.03
C GLN A 15 -7.23 7.25 16.75
N ARG A 16 -6.54 8.39 16.72
CA ARG A 16 -6.39 9.16 15.47
C ARG A 16 -5.53 8.39 14.45
N ARG A 17 -4.39 7.85 14.89
CA ARG A 17 -3.43 7.18 14.00
C ARG A 17 -3.90 5.82 13.48
N SER A 18 -4.87 5.17 14.13
CA SER A 18 -5.44 3.91 13.60
C SER A 18 -6.14 4.10 12.25
N HIS A 19 -6.59 5.32 11.94
CA HIS A 19 -7.16 5.66 10.63
C HIS A 19 -6.10 5.88 9.54
N ASP A 20 -4.82 6.04 9.91
CA ASP A 20 -3.70 6.21 8.97
C ASP A 20 -3.15 4.86 8.47
N SER A 21 -3.89 3.76 8.69
CA SER A 21 -3.44 2.42 8.34
C SER A 21 -3.41 2.18 6.83
N LEU A 22 -2.35 1.54 6.35
CA LEU A 22 -2.24 1.12 4.95
C LEU A 22 -3.20 -0.02 4.66
N LYS A 23 -3.97 0.10 3.58
CA LYS A 23 -4.82 -1.00 3.10
C LYS A 23 -3.96 -2.03 2.34
N PRO A 24 -4.19 -3.34 2.54
CA PRO A 24 -3.48 -4.36 1.79
C PRO A 24 -3.78 -4.26 0.30
N LEU A 25 -2.74 -4.45 -0.52
CA LEU A 25 -2.87 -4.51 -1.97
C LEU A 25 -3.50 -5.84 -2.38
N GLN A 26 -4.46 -5.80 -3.30
CA GLN A 26 -4.98 -7.00 -3.95
C GLN A 26 -3.97 -7.52 -4.97
N LEU A 27 -3.33 -8.65 -4.66
CA LEU A 27 -2.34 -9.30 -5.50
C LEU A 27 -2.97 -10.43 -6.33
N MET A 28 -2.49 -10.59 -7.55
CA MET A 28 -2.82 -11.69 -8.45
C MET A 28 -1.53 -12.30 -8.98
N TYR A 29 -1.49 -13.63 -9.00
CA TYR A 29 -0.36 -14.36 -9.55
C TYR A 29 -0.34 -14.26 -11.07
N GLU A 30 0.80 -13.85 -11.62
CA GLU A 30 1.01 -13.79 -13.07
C GLU A 30 1.97 -14.88 -13.54
N LYS A 31 1.51 -15.71 -14.48
CA LYS A 31 2.19 -16.95 -14.88
C LYS A 31 3.50 -16.68 -15.64
N ASN A 32 3.50 -15.68 -16.52
CA ASN A 32 4.64 -15.39 -17.40
C ASN A 32 5.83 -14.83 -16.62
N SER A 33 5.57 -13.93 -15.68
CA SER A 33 6.60 -13.34 -14.81
C SER A 33 6.88 -14.18 -13.56
N LYS A 34 6.00 -15.15 -13.23
CA LYS A 34 6.03 -15.96 -11.99
C LYS A 34 6.04 -15.09 -10.72
N LEU A 35 5.37 -13.94 -10.76
CA LEU A 35 5.32 -12.96 -9.68
C LEU A 35 3.88 -12.65 -9.28
N ASN A 36 3.70 -12.28 -8.01
CA ASN A 36 2.45 -11.69 -7.52
C ASN A 36 2.44 -10.20 -7.83
N LEU A 37 1.48 -9.76 -8.63
CA LEU A 37 1.35 -8.38 -9.10
C LEU A 37 0.05 -7.75 -8.60
N PRO A 38 -0.03 -6.42 -8.44
CA PRO A 38 -1.30 -5.76 -8.17
C PRO A 38 -2.32 -6.07 -9.26
N ARG A 39 -3.56 -6.42 -8.87
CA ARG A 39 -4.67 -6.76 -9.80
C ARG A 39 -4.81 -5.74 -10.95
N ARG A 40 -4.64 -4.45 -10.65
CA ARG A 40 -4.70 -3.37 -11.65
C ARG A 40 -3.66 -3.50 -12.76
N LEU A 41 -2.47 -4.02 -12.46
CA LEU A 41 -1.36 -4.15 -13.41
C LEU A 41 -1.32 -5.51 -14.10
N HIS A 42 -2.14 -6.46 -13.66
CA HIS A 42 -2.16 -7.84 -14.15
C HIS A 42 -2.28 -7.91 -15.68
N LYS A 43 -3.27 -7.22 -16.27
CA LYS A 43 -3.45 -7.18 -17.74
C LYS A 43 -2.27 -6.56 -18.51
N ALA A 44 -1.62 -5.55 -17.95
CA ALA A 44 -0.50 -4.92 -18.62
C ALA A 44 0.77 -5.78 -18.54
N ALA A 45 0.90 -6.58 -17.47
CA ALA A 45 1.96 -7.56 -17.33
C ALA A 45 1.74 -8.80 -18.21
N THR A 46 0.50 -9.29 -18.35
CA THR A 46 0.19 -10.40 -19.27
C THR A 46 0.52 -10.05 -20.72
N LEU A 47 0.30 -8.80 -21.11
CA LEU A 47 0.59 -8.27 -22.45
C LEU A 47 2.06 -7.86 -22.65
N GLY A 48 2.91 -7.98 -21.62
CA GLY A 48 4.34 -7.62 -21.70
C GLY A 48 4.64 -6.12 -21.77
N VAL A 49 3.64 -5.26 -21.53
CA VAL A 49 3.79 -3.79 -21.59
C VAL A 49 4.48 -3.25 -20.34
N VAL A 50 4.27 -3.89 -19.19
CA VAL A 50 4.89 -3.50 -17.91
C VAL A 50 6.14 -4.33 -17.68
N ARG A 51 7.27 -3.65 -17.43
CA ARG A 51 8.52 -4.30 -17.06
C ARG A 51 8.43 -4.81 -15.62
N THR A 52 8.10 -6.08 -15.44
CA THR A 52 8.18 -6.78 -14.16
C THR A 52 9.65 -7.09 -13.87
N ARG A 53 10.41 -6.14 -13.32
CA ARG A 53 11.78 -6.42 -12.87
C ARG A 53 11.73 -7.31 -11.63
N ARG A 54 12.48 -8.41 -11.66
CA ARG A 54 12.84 -9.16 -10.45
C ARG A 54 13.84 -8.29 -9.69
N SER A 55 13.42 -7.67 -8.58
CA SER A 55 14.39 -7.09 -7.64
C SER A 55 15.08 -8.24 -6.93
N ILE A 56 16.41 -8.30 -7.04
CA ILE A 56 17.28 -9.18 -6.25
C ILE A 56 17.17 -8.78 -4.79
#